data_AF-A0A2X3GYK4-F1
#
_entry.id   AF-A0A2X3GYK4-F1
#
_cell.length_a   1.000
_cell.length_b   1.000
_cell.length_c   1.000
_cell.angle_alpha   90.00
_cell.angle_beta   90.00
_cell.angle_gamma   90.00
#
_symmetry.space_group_name_H-M   'P 1'
#
loop_
_entity.id
_entity.type
_entity.pdbx_description
1 polymer ?
#
loop_
_entity_poly.entity_id
_entity_poly.type
_entity_poly.pdbx_seq_one_letter_code
_entity_poly.pdbx_strand_id
1 'polypeptide(L)' 'MTAMVRGDVAACKAATDAGAAAAQRIGELVSVHVIPRPHGDLEEVFPISFKGDSNI' A
#
# COMPACT_ATOMS: atom_id res chain seq x y z
N MET A 1 -2.98 -13.06 -0.27
CA MET A 1 -2.03 -12.23 0.51
C MET A 1 -2.19 -10.80 0.06
N THR A 2 -2.19 -9.82 0.97
CA THR A 2 -2.30 -8.40 0.64
C THR A 2 -1.06 -7.69 1.17
N ALA A 3 -0.37 -6.96 0.31
CA ALA A 3 0.77 -6.12 0.68
C ALA A 3 0.33 -4.65 0.65
N MET A 4 0.87 -3.85 1.57
CA MET A 4 0.55 -2.44 1.73
C MET A 4 1.86 -1.64 1.66
N VAL A 5 1.86 -0.52 0.94
CA VAL A 5 3.04 0.33 0.74
C VAL A 5 2.65 1.79 0.96
N ARG A 6 3.50 2.55 1.67
CA ARG A 6 3.28 3.97 1.98
C ARG A 6 4.36 4.83 1.34
N GLY A 7 4.00 6.06 0.96
CA GLY A 7 4.88 7.05 0.35
C GLY A 7 4.09 8.14 -0.37
N ASP A 8 4.76 8.94 -1.19
CA ASP A 8 4.09 9.91 -2.05
C ASP A 8 3.17 9.23 -3.05
N VAL A 9 2.06 9.89 -3.42
CA VAL A 9 1.05 9.33 -4.33
C VAL A 9 1.66 8.85 -5.65
N ALA A 10 2.64 9.61 -6.18
CA ALA A 10 3.37 9.24 -7.40
C ALA A 10 4.19 7.95 -7.21
N ALA A 11 4.90 7.82 -6.08
CA ALA A 11 5.70 6.64 -5.77
C ALA A 11 4.82 5.41 -5.53
N CYS A 12 3.75 5.56 -4.74
CA CYS A 12 2.79 4.48 -4.49
C CYS A 12 2.15 3.99 -5.79
N LYS A 13 1.75 4.89 -6.69
CA LYS A 13 1.17 4.51 -7.99
C LYS A 13 2.15 3.72 -8.85
N ALA A 14 3.39 4.20 -8.99
CA ALA A 14 4.41 3.49 -9.73
C ALA A 14 4.69 2.08 -9.15
N ALA A 15 4.77 1.97 -7.83
CA ALA A 15 4.99 0.70 -7.15
C ALA A 15 3.83 -0.29 -7.37
N THR A 16 2.58 0.19 -7.30
CA THR A 16 1.41 -0.67 -7.52
C THR A 16 1.26 -1.08 -8.97
N ASP A 17 1.53 -0.20 -9.94
CA ASP A 17 1.50 -0.53 -11.36
C ASP A 17 2.55 -1.60 -11.72
N ALA A 18 3.78 -1.47 -11.20
CA ALA A 18 4.82 -2.47 -11.39
C ALA A 18 4.47 -3.81 -10.71
N GLY A 19 3.95 -3.76 -9.49
CA GLY A 19 3.52 -4.93 -8.73
C GLY A 19 2.35 -5.65 -9.39
N ALA A 20 1.38 -4.92 -9.93
CA ALA A 20 0.24 -5.46 -10.67
C ALA A 20 0.69 -6.23 -11.91
N ALA A 21 1.58 -5.63 -12.70
CA ALA A 21 2.12 -6.25 -13.91
C ALA A 21 2.93 -7.52 -13.58
N ALA A 22 3.69 -7.52 -12.48
CA ALA A 22 4.39 -8.71 -12.01
C ALA A 22 3.38 -9.78 -11.54
N ALA A 23 2.45 -9.43 -10.65
CA ALA A 23 1.47 -10.35 -10.09
C ALA A 23 0.62 -11.05 -11.16
N GLN A 24 0.18 -10.33 -12.19
CA GLN A 24 -0.58 -10.90 -13.31
C GLN A 24 0.21 -11.92 -14.15
N ARG A 25 1.56 -11.82 -14.17
CA ARG A 25 2.41 -12.74 -14.96
C ARG A 25 2.62 -14.08 -14.27
N ILE A 26 2.65 -14.08 -12.94
CA ILE A 26 2.96 -15.25 -12.11
C ILE A 26 1.75 -15.83 -11.39
N GLY A 27 0.60 -15.16 -11.38
CA GLY A 27 -0.61 -15.64 -10.72
C GLY A 27 -1.84 -14.76 -10.92
N GLU A 28 -2.82 -14.91 -10.03
CA GLU A 28 -4.08 -14.19 -10.07
C GLU A 28 -4.00 -12.88 -9.26
N LEU A 29 -4.23 -11.75 -9.94
CA LEU A 29 -4.35 -10.45 -9.30
C LEU A 29 -5.83 -10.15 -9.01
N VAL A 30 -6.19 -10.06 -7.74
CA VAL A 30 -7.57 -9.74 -7.33
C VAL A 30 -7.86 -8.24 -7.40
N SER A 31 -6.99 -7.40 -6.81
CA SER A 31 -7.19 -5.96 -6.79
C SER A 31 -5.90 -5.17 -6.55
N VAL A 32 -5.90 -3.93 -7.06
CA VAL A 32 -4.85 -2.94 -6.86
C VAL A 32 -5.52 -1.61 -6.61
N HIS A 33 -5.11 -0.90 -5.55
CA HIS A 33 -5.70 0.37 -5.20
C HIS A 33 -4.69 1.28 -4.52
N VAL A 34 -4.75 2.57 -4.85
CA VAL A 34 -3.98 3.63 -4.21
C VAL A 34 -4.96 4.56 -3.52
N ILE A 35 -4.77 4.77 -2.22
CA ILE A 35 -5.52 5.72 -1.41
C ILE A 35 -4.60 6.93 -1.17
N PRO A 36 -4.81 8.08 -1.86
CA PRO A 36 -3.91 9.22 -1.73
C PRO A 36 -3.87 9.83 -0.34
N ARG A 37 -4.98 9.77 0.39
CA ARG A 37 -5.13 10.35 1.73
C ARG A 37 -5.97 9.42 2.62
N PRO A 38 -5.36 8.36 3.18
CA PRO A 38 -6.06 7.50 4.13
C PRO A 38 -6.42 8.30 5.38
N HIS A 39 -7.57 7.98 5.97
CA HIS A 39 -7.97 8.55 7.26
C HIS A 39 -7.07 8.01 8.38
N GLY A 40 -6.72 8.83 9.38
CA GLY A 40 -5.77 8.47 10.45
C GLY A 40 -6.21 7.24 11.25
N ASP A 41 -7.50 7.14 11.57
CA ASP A 41 -8.10 6.01 12.30
C ASP A 41 -7.88 4.64 11.61
N LEU A 42 -7.57 4.62 10.30
CA LEU A 42 -7.27 3.38 9.61
C LEU A 42 -5.94 2.76 10.05
N GLU A 43 -5.01 3.55 10.59
CA GLU A 43 -3.71 3.05 11.07
C GLU A 43 -3.84 2.27 12.38
N GLU A 44 -4.90 2.49 13.15
CA GLU A 44 -5.20 1.74 14.39
C GLU A 44 -5.80 0.35 14.09
N VAL A 45 -6.55 0.25 12.98
CA VAL A 45 -7.30 -0.96 12.62
C VAL A 45 -6.55 -1.82 11.59
N PHE A 46 -5.85 -1.19 10.65
CA PHE A 46 -5.12 -1.88 9.59
C PHE A 46 -3.61 -1.78 9.82
N PRO A 47 -2.82 -2.80 9.40
CA PRO A 47 -1.36 -2.80 9.52
C PRO A 47 -0.69 -1.89 8.47
N ILE A 48 -1.12 -0.63 8.40
CA ILE A 48 -0.61 0.41 7.49
C ILE A 48 0.23 1.49 8.19
N SER A 49 0.38 1.39 9.52
CA SER A 49 1.14 2.33 10.34
C SER A 49 2.64 2.29 10.04
N PHE A 50 3.31 3.44 10.11
CA PHE A 50 4.76 3.54 9.99
C PHE A 50 5.41 3.04 11.28
N LYS A 51 6.22 1.98 11.17
CA LYS A 51 6.98 1.40 12.29
C LYS A 51 8.17 2.27 12.76
N GLY A 52 8.01 3.60 12.73
CA GLY A 52 9.02 4.60 13.10
C GLY A 52 8.49 5.70 14.02
N ASP A 53 7.18 5.79 14.24
CA ASP A 53 6.58 6.77 15.14
C ASP A 53 6.57 6.23 16.57
N SER A 54 7.75 5.88 17.07
CA SER A 54 7.95 5.72 18.51
C SER A 54 7.84 7.10 19.15
N ASN A 55 6.64 7.41 19.62
CA ASN A 55 6.27 8.42 20.60
C ASN A 55 7.49 9.03 21.35
N ILE A 56 7.87 10.26 20.98
CA ILE A 56 8.66 11.17 21.83
C ILE A 56 7.70 12.04 22.65
#